data_AF-A0A8B3LSK5-F1
#
_entry.id   AF-A0A8B3LSK5-F1
#
_cell.length_a   1.000
_cell.length_b   1.000
_cell.length_c   1.000
_cell.angle_alpha   90.00
_cell.angle_beta   90.00
_cell.angle_gamma   90.00
#
_symmetry.space_group_name_H-M   'P 1'
#
loop_
_entity.id
_entity.type
_entity.pdbx_description
1 polymer ?
#
loop_
_entity_poly.entity_id
_entity_poly.type
_entity_poly.pdbx_seq_one_letter_code
_entity_poly.pdbx_strand_id
1 'polypeptide(L)'
;MDRRVVITGVGGLCGLGTEAASMWKEMREGRSAIGPIANSELHDLEGMTGAEIKALPQHDINRGHLISMDRFSLLAVLAAREAMRQAGLSCDEGNAHRFGATVGVGFTGSYATEQTYRSLLLGSAIRAELFTGVKVMPSAASVHLSLSLGLRGPVFGVTSACASANHAIASAVDQIKLGRADVMVSGGSDAPFAWGVLKAWEAMRVLSPDTCRPFSADRKGLVLGEGAGMAVLESYEHATRRGATILAEIAGVGLSADAFHIAAPSVEGPASAMRACLADAGLNAEDVD
;
A
#
# COMPACT_ATOMS: atom_id res chain seq x y z
N MET A 1 1.05 -2.91 -30.56
CA MET A 1 0.19 -1.78 -30.19
C MET A 1 0.48 -1.47 -28.75
N ASP A 2 0.81 -0.22 -28.44
CA ASP A 2 0.99 0.23 -27.07
C ASP A 2 -0.39 0.29 -26.39
N ARG A 3 -0.61 -0.52 -25.35
CA ARG A 3 -1.91 -0.62 -24.67
C ARG A 3 -2.00 0.49 -23.62
N ARG A 4 -2.97 1.38 -23.75
CA ARG A 4 -3.24 2.43 -22.76
C ARG A 4 -3.78 1.81 -21.47
N VAL A 5 -3.39 2.37 -20.33
CA VAL A 5 -3.77 1.88 -18.99
C VAL A 5 -4.56 2.95 -18.26
N VAL A 6 -5.76 2.60 -17.79
CA VAL A 6 -6.67 3.50 -17.10
C VAL A 6 -6.99 3.02 -15.69
N ILE A 7 -7.38 3.95 -14.83
CA ILE A 7 -7.90 3.66 -13.48
C ILE A 7 -9.42 3.63 -13.54
N THR A 8 -10.03 2.51 -13.15
CA THR A 8 -11.49 2.36 -13.12
C THR A 8 -12.08 2.26 -11.72
N GLY A 9 -11.25 2.08 -10.70
CA GLY A 9 -11.67 2.12 -9.31
C GLY A 9 -10.52 2.36 -8.36
N VAL A 10 -10.82 2.91 -7.18
CA VAL A 10 -9.90 3.19 -6.09
C VAL A 10 -10.54 2.79 -4.77
N GLY A 11 -9.71 2.41 -3.82
CA GLY A 11 -10.12 2.07 -2.46
C GLY A 11 -8.99 2.33 -1.49
N GLY A 12 -9.32 2.60 -0.24
CA GLY A 12 -8.29 2.94 0.73
C GLY A 12 -8.81 3.21 2.12
N LEU A 13 -7.91 3.05 3.08
CA LEU A 13 -8.15 3.32 4.48
C LEU A 13 -6.85 3.75 5.16
N CYS A 14 -6.97 4.70 6.07
CA CYS A 14 -5.89 5.20 6.93
C CYS A 14 -6.50 5.80 8.21
N GLY A 15 -5.68 6.39 9.08
CA GLY A 15 -6.19 7.02 10.31
C GLY A 15 -7.25 8.11 10.12
N LEU A 16 -7.37 8.71 8.91
CA LEU A 16 -8.39 9.72 8.60
C LEU A 16 -9.75 9.12 8.23
N GLY A 17 -9.79 7.91 7.66
CA GLY A 17 -11.03 7.36 7.13
C GLY A 17 -10.87 5.91 6.68
N THR A 18 -11.97 5.16 6.69
CA THR A 18 -11.99 3.72 6.43
C THR A 18 -12.42 3.34 5.01
N GLU A 19 -12.66 4.35 4.17
CA GLU A 19 -13.02 4.23 2.75
C GLU A 19 -12.45 5.44 1.99
N ALA A 20 -12.12 5.27 0.70
CA ALA A 20 -11.46 6.29 -0.13
C ALA A 20 -12.25 7.62 -0.18
N ALA A 21 -13.58 7.55 -0.28
CA ALA A 21 -14.43 8.74 -0.32
C ALA A 21 -14.38 9.53 1.01
N SER A 22 -14.42 8.82 2.14
CA SER A 22 -14.29 9.45 3.47
C SER A 22 -12.91 10.08 3.64
N MET A 23 -11.84 9.34 3.32
CA MET A 23 -10.47 9.81 3.39
C MET A 23 -10.27 11.09 2.56
N TRP A 24 -10.77 11.11 1.32
CA TRP A 24 -10.70 12.28 0.45
C TRP A 24 -11.41 13.51 1.03
N LYS A 25 -12.61 13.32 1.60
CA LYS A 25 -13.34 14.40 2.27
C LYS A 25 -12.53 14.98 3.45
N GLU A 26 -11.99 14.11 4.29
CA GLU A 26 -11.19 14.49 5.47
C GLU A 26 -9.92 15.26 5.08
N MET A 27 -9.23 14.82 4.02
CA MET A 27 -8.07 15.52 3.46
C MET A 27 -8.43 16.91 2.93
N ARG A 28 -9.53 17.03 2.17
CA ARG A 28 -9.99 18.33 1.63
C ARG A 28 -10.38 19.34 2.70
N GLU A 29 -10.85 18.86 3.84
CA GLU A 29 -11.21 19.69 5.00
C GLU A 29 -10.00 20.01 5.90
N GLY A 30 -8.79 19.56 5.54
CA GLY A 30 -7.57 19.85 6.27
C GLY A 30 -7.48 19.16 7.64
N ARG A 31 -8.21 18.07 7.84
CA ARG A 31 -8.20 17.33 9.11
C ARG A 31 -6.95 16.47 9.25
N SER A 32 -6.52 16.27 10.49
CA SER A 32 -5.37 15.44 10.84
C SER A 32 -5.80 14.26 11.69
N ALA A 33 -5.29 13.07 11.33
CA ALA A 33 -5.41 11.86 12.14
C ALA A 33 -4.21 11.65 13.08
N ILE A 34 -3.23 12.55 13.03
CA ILE A 34 -2.01 12.44 13.84
C ILE A 34 -2.34 12.71 15.31
N GLY A 35 -1.97 11.78 16.17
CA GLY A 35 -2.13 11.90 17.61
C GLY A 35 -1.30 10.86 18.38
N PRO A 36 -1.49 10.76 19.70
CA PRO A 36 -0.80 9.77 20.52
C PRO A 36 -1.07 8.36 20.02
N ILE A 37 -0.02 7.54 19.95
CA ILE A 37 -0.10 6.11 19.62
C ILE A 37 -0.64 5.35 20.85
N ALA A 38 -1.49 4.36 20.63
CA ALA A 38 -2.01 3.53 21.71
C ALA A 38 -0.90 2.72 22.41
N ASN A 39 -0.79 2.89 23.73
CA ASN A 39 0.07 2.05 24.56
C ASN A 39 -0.56 0.66 24.77
N SER A 40 0.28 -0.36 24.90
CA SER A 40 -0.12 -1.68 25.42
C SER A 40 0.52 -1.91 26.78
N GLU A 41 0.03 -2.88 27.54
CA GLU A 41 0.57 -3.25 28.87
C GLU A 41 2.08 -3.58 28.86
N LEU A 42 2.64 -3.86 27.69
CA LEU A 42 4.02 -4.34 27.53
C LEU A 42 4.88 -3.42 26.67
N HIS A 43 4.31 -2.29 26.23
CA HIS A 43 4.93 -1.37 25.30
C HIS A 43 4.79 0.04 25.84
N ASP A 44 5.90 0.59 26.32
CA ASP A 44 5.99 2.01 26.63
C ASP A 44 6.30 2.79 25.34
N LEU A 45 5.25 3.39 24.81
CA LEU A 45 5.24 4.30 23.67
C LEU A 45 4.82 5.71 24.13
N GLU A 46 4.96 6.03 25.44
CA GLU A 46 4.59 7.34 25.97
C GLU A 46 5.33 8.46 25.21
N GLY A 47 4.57 9.47 24.79
CA GLY A 47 5.08 10.59 24.01
C GLY A 47 5.28 10.32 22.52
N MET A 48 5.03 9.09 22.03
CA MET A 48 5.04 8.81 20.60
C MET A 48 3.76 9.25 19.91
N THR A 49 3.93 9.78 18.69
CA THR A 49 2.86 10.31 17.87
C THR A 49 2.80 9.56 16.53
N GLY A 50 1.59 9.24 16.07
CA GLY A 50 1.33 8.46 14.86
C GLY A 50 -0.07 8.70 14.29
N ALA A 51 -0.31 8.19 13.08
CA ALA A 51 -1.63 8.18 12.43
C ALA A 51 -2.17 6.73 12.37
N GLU A 52 -2.73 6.26 13.48
CA GLU A 52 -3.31 4.92 13.63
C GLU A 52 -4.73 4.81 13.05
N ILE A 53 -5.04 3.64 12.46
CA ILE A 53 -6.42 3.25 12.17
C ILE A 53 -7.05 2.76 13.47
N LYS A 54 -7.83 3.63 14.10
CA LYS A 54 -8.49 3.38 15.39
C LYS A 54 -9.58 2.31 15.30
N ALA A 55 -10.27 2.23 14.17
CA ALA A 55 -11.32 1.25 13.94
C ALA A 55 -11.29 0.78 12.48
N LEU A 56 -11.38 -0.52 12.26
CA LEU A 56 -11.53 -1.10 10.93
C LEU A 56 -13.00 -1.01 10.48
N PRO A 57 -13.26 -0.88 9.18
CA PRO A 57 -14.62 -1.01 8.65
C PRO A 57 -15.14 -2.44 8.91
N GLN A 58 -16.46 -2.57 9.04
CA GLN A 58 -17.08 -3.90 9.10
C GLN A 58 -16.78 -4.68 7.82
N HIS A 59 -16.46 -5.96 7.98
CA HIS A 59 -16.13 -6.84 6.86
C HIS A 59 -16.62 -8.27 7.11
N ASP A 60 -16.86 -8.99 6.01
CA ASP A 60 -17.35 -10.37 5.99
C ASP A 60 -16.23 -11.41 5.76
N ILE A 61 -14.96 -11.00 5.87
CA ILE A 61 -13.81 -11.90 5.71
C ILE A 61 -13.91 -13.03 6.75
N ASN A 62 -13.96 -14.27 6.26
CA ASN A 62 -14.11 -15.43 7.12
C ASN A 62 -12.91 -15.58 8.07
N ARG A 63 -13.14 -16.22 9.23
CA ARG A 63 -12.10 -16.43 10.24
C ARG A 63 -10.90 -17.24 9.71
N GLY A 64 -11.14 -18.20 8.81
CA GLY A 64 -10.10 -19.05 8.23
C GLY A 64 -9.10 -18.29 7.36
N HIS A 65 -9.52 -17.22 6.70
CA HIS A 65 -8.63 -16.34 5.94
C HIS A 65 -7.90 -15.37 6.88
N LEU A 66 -8.61 -14.79 7.86
CA LEU A 66 -8.03 -13.85 8.81
C LEU A 66 -6.84 -14.42 9.59
N ILE A 67 -6.89 -15.71 9.99
CA ILE A 67 -5.78 -16.34 10.74
C ILE A 67 -4.47 -16.43 9.95
N SER A 68 -4.52 -16.24 8.62
CA SER A 68 -3.34 -16.27 7.74
C SER A 68 -2.87 -14.88 7.30
N MET A 69 -3.56 -13.82 7.73
CA MET A 69 -3.23 -12.43 7.42
C MET A 69 -2.51 -11.77 8.60
N ASP A 70 -1.47 -11.00 8.28
CA ASP A 70 -1.00 -9.94 9.19
C ASP A 70 -1.79 -8.64 8.92
N ARG A 71 -1.62 -7.62 9.78
CA ARG A 71 -2.41 -6.38 9.72
C ARG A 71 -2.34 -5.72 8.34
N PHE A 72 -1.16 -5.59 7.75
CA PHE A 72 -1.01 -4.97 6.41
C PHE A 72 -1.74 -5.76 5.31
N SER A 73 -1.83 -7.09 5.40
CA SER A 73 -2.55 -7.91 4.43
C SER A 73 -4.07 -7.72 4.55
N LEU A 74 -4.58 -7.61 5.79
CA LEU A 74 -5.99 -7.31 6.03
C LEU A 74 -6.37 -5.93 5.46
N LEU A 75 -5.57 -4.90 5.75
CA LEU A 75 -5.81 -3.55 5.21
C LEU A 75 -5.81 -3.56 3.68
N ALA A 76 -4.86 -4.26 3.06
CA ALA A 76 -4.78 -4.40 1.60
C ALA A 76 -6.06 -5.02 1.02
N VAL A 77 -6.56 -6.10 1.60
CA VAL A 77 -7.79 -6.78 1.13
C VAL A 77 -9.01 -5.88 1.25
N LEU A 78 -9.14 -5.12 2.34
CA LEU A 78 -10.26 -4.19 2.53
C LEU A 78 -10.25 -3.09 1.47
N ALA A 79 -9.11 -2.43 1.25
CA ALA A 79 -8.95 -1.42 0.21
C ALA A 79 -9.19 -1.99 -1.21
N ALA A 80 -8.69 -3.19 -1.49
CA ALA A 80 -8.83 -3.83 -2.79
C ALA A 80 -10.29 -4.19 -3.11
N ARG A 81 -11.05 -4.65 -2.12
CA ARG A 81 -12.49 -4.93 -2.26
C ARG A 81 -13.29 -3.66 -2.54
N GLU A 82 -12.97 -2.55 -1.87
CA GLU A 82 -13.56 -1.24 -2.17
C GLU A 82 -13.25 -0.82 -3.61
N ALA A 83 -11.99 -0.92 -4.04
CA ALA A 83 -11.56 -0.54 -5.38
C ALA A 83 -12.26 -1.38 -6.48
N MET A 84 -12.34 -2.70 -6.29
CA MET A 84 -13.04 -3.61 -7.21
C MET A 84 -14.54 -3.31 -7.29
N ARG A 85 -15.16 -3.00 -6.14
CA ARG A 85 -16.58 -2.60 -6.08
C ARG A 85 -16.81 -1.30 -6.83
N GLN A 86 -15.96 -0.28 -6.66
CA GLN A 86 -16.08 0.98 -7.41
C GLN A 86 -15.86 0.76 -8.90
N ALA A 87 -14.92 -0.10 -9.30
CA ALA A 87 -14.67 -0.44 -10.69
C ALA A 87 -15.82 -1.22 -11.35
N GLY A 88 -16.74 -1.80 -10.55
CA GLY A 88 -17.82 -2.66 -11.04
C GLY A 88 -17.29 -3.96 -11.64
N LEU A 89 -16.24 -4.54 -11.05
CA LEU A 89 -15.62 -5.79 -11.51
C LEU A 89 -15.82 -6.92 -10.50
N SER A 90 -16.02 -8.13 -11.03
CA SER A 90 -16.00 -9.39 -10.30
C SER A 90 -15.21 -10.43 -11.09
N CYS A 91 -14.53 -11.33 -10.39
CA CYS A 91 -13.78 -12.40 -11.04
C CYS A 91 -14.60 -13.68 -11.13
N ASP A 92 -14.48 -14.36 -12.27
CA ASP A 92 -15.05 -15.67 -12.54
C ASP A 92 -14.05 -16.52 -13.35
N GLU A 93 -14.45 -17.75 -13.71
CA GLU A 93 -13.59 -18.65 -14.48
C GLU A 93 -13.21 -18.10 -15.87
N GLY A 94 -14.04 -17.23 -16.45
CA GLY A 94 -13.83 -16.67 -17.78
C GLY A 94 -12.78 -15.55 -17.81
N ASN A 95 -12.59 -14.82 -16.71
CA ASN A 95 -11.69 -13.66 -16.66
C ASN A 95 -10.53 -13.78 -15.65
N ALA A 96 -10.57 -14.71 -14.68
CA ALA A 96 -9.62 -14.75 -13.56
C ALA A 96 -8.15 -14.79 -14.00
N HIS A 97 -7.83 -15.49 -15.09
CA HIS A 97 -6.45 -15.60 -15.61
C HIS A 97 -5.92 -14.32 -16.27
N ARG A 98 -6.79 -13.34 -16.53
CA ARG A 98 -6.44 -12.02 -17.06
C ARG A 98 -6.39 -10.95 -15.99
N PHE A 99 -6.78 -11.29 -14.77
CA PHE A 99 -6.89 -10.38 -13.63
C PHE A 99 -5.79 -10.73 -12.62
N GLY A 100 -4.92 -9.77 -12.32
CA GLY A 100 -3.77 -9.94 -11.43
C GLY A 100 -3.72 -8.93 -10.29
N ALA A 101 -2.67 -9.01 -9.47
CA ALA A 101 -2.43 -8.06 -8.39
C ALA A 101 -0.94 -7.83 -8.12
N THR A 102 -0.59 -6.57 -7.84
CA THR A 102 0.72 -6.20 -7.31
C THR A 102 0.56 -5.26 -6.13
N VAL A 103 1.06 -5.65 -4.96
CA VAL A 103 0.99 -4.81 -3.76
C VAL A 103 2.40 -4.44 -3.32
N GLY A 104 2.60 -3.14 -3.14
CA GLY A 104 3.78 -2.56 -2.55
C GLY A 104 3.73 -2.64 -1.02
N VAL A 105 4.80 -3.13 -0.40
CA VAL A 105 4.93 -3.14 1.06
C VAL A 105 6.30 -2.59 1.47
N GLY A 106 6.32 -1.64 2.41
CA GLY A 106 7.55 -1.12 3.01
C GLY A 106 7.95 -1.93 4.26
N PHE A 107 6.96 -2.34 5.02
CA PHE A 107 7.03 -3.12 6.24
C PHE A 107 6.28 -4.44 6.00
N THR A 108 6.97 -5.54 6.25
CA THR A 108 6.36 -6.87 6.15
C THR A 108 5.55 -7.19 7.41
N GLY A 109 5.21 -8.46 7.66
CA GLY A 109 4.38 -8.89 8.80
C GLY A 109 5.05 -8.71 10.17
N SER A 110 5.24 -7.46 10.58
CA SER A 110 5.95 -7.05 11.78
C SER A 110 5.23 -7.49 13.05
N TYR A 111 3.89 -7.41 13.08
CA TYR A 111 3.08 -7.90 14.19
C TYR A 111 3.22 -9.41 14.37
N ALA A 112 3.05 -10.20 13.31
CA ALA A 112 3.24 -11.65 13.36
C ALA A 112 4.66 -12.04 13.79
N THR A 113 5.67 -11.33 13.30
CA THR A 113 7.08 -11.55 13.67
C THR A 113 7.29 -11.30 15.16
N GLU A 114 6.84 -10.15 15.65
CA GLU A 114 7.00 -9.74 17.05
C GLU A 114 6.25 -10.68 18.01
N GLN A 115 4.98 -10.99 17.72
CA GLN A 115 4.18 -11.93 18.51
C GLN A 115 4.85 -13.30 18.58
N THR A 116 5.39 -13.78 17.47
CA THR A 116 6.08 -15.07 17.42
C THR A 116 7.34 -15.07 18.26
N TYR A 117 8.24 -14.08 18.07
CA TYR A 117 9.45 -14.01 18.88
C TYR A 117 9.14 -13.88 20.36
N ARG A 118 8.16 -13.04 20.71
CA ARG A 118 7.74 -12.88 22.09
C ARG A 118 7.26 -14.20 22.69
N SER A 119 6.39 -14.92 21.99
CA SER A 119 5.83 -16.18 22.52
C SER A 119 6.89 -17.25 22.74
N LEU A 120 7.87 -17.35 21.82
CA LEU A 120 8.95 -18.33 21.90
C LEU A 120 10.00 -17.96 22.95
N LEU A 121 10.45 -16.70 22.98
CA LEU A 121 11.55 -16.26 23.86
C LEU A 121 11.11 -16.07 25.32
N LEU A 122 9.85 -15.68 25.56
CA LEU A 122 9.29 -15.58 26.91
C LEU A 122 8.69 -16.90 27.41
N GLY A 123 8.80 -17.98 26.62
CA GLY A 123 8.40 -19.33 27.02
C GLY A 123 6.89 -19.57 27.10
N SER A 124 6.05 -18.67 26.57
CA SER A 124 4.60 -18.89 26.50
C SER A 124 4.19 -19.83 25.36
N ALA A 125 5.10 -20.14 24.43
CA ALA A 125 4.94 -21.15 23.38
C ALA A 125 6.26 -21.86 23.07
N ILE A 126 6.18 -23.13 22.66
CA ILE A 126 7.34 -23.94 22.21
C ILE A 126 7.51 -23.86 20.67
N ARG A 127 6.46 -23.49 19.95
CA ARG A 127 6.42 -23.41 18.48
C ARG A 127 5.72 -22.14 18.03
N ALA A 128 6.11 -21.63 16.86
CA ALA A 128 5.43 -20.51 16.19
C ALA A 128 4.00 -20.88 15.77
N GLU A 129 3.14 -19.88 15.59
CA GLU A 129 1.81 -20.09 15.00
C GLU A 129 1.93 -20.59 13.56
N LEU A 130 1.00 -21.47 13.15
CA LEU A 130 1.04 -22.19 11.87
C LEU A 130 1.30 -21.28 10.65
N PHE A 131 0.62 -20.14 10.58
CA PHE A 131 0.68 -19.25 9.42
C PHE A 131 1.72 -18.13 9.53
N THR A 132 2.54 -18.10 10.59
CA THR A 132 3.55 -17.04 10.79
C THR A 132 4.41 -16.86 9.55
N GLY A 133 4.95 -17.96 9.00
CA GLY A 133 5.81 -17.90 7.82
C GLY A 133 5.13 -17.26 6.60
N VAL A 134 3.82 -17.44 6.43
CA VAL A 134 3.04 -16.85 5.33
C VAL A 134 2.72 -15.38 5.63
N LYS A 135 2.34 -15.06 6.88
CA LYS A 135 2.01 -13.71 7.33
C LYS A 135 3.15 -12.71 7.11
N VAL A 136 4.40 -13.16 7.23
CA VAL A 136 5.58 -12.27 7.17
C VAL A 136 6.14 -12.06 5.76
N MET A 137 5.64 -12.79 4.76
CA MET A 137 6.20 -12.69 3.41
C MET A 137 5.90 -11.32 2.79
N PRO A 138 6.86 -10.69 2.08
CA PRO A 138 6.61 -9.45 1.35
C PRO A 138 5.47 -9.54 0.33
N SER A 139 5.21 -10.74 -0.22
CA SER A 139 4.13 -10.98 -1.17
C SER A 139 2.77 -11.28 -0.54
N ALA A 140 2.67 -11.39 0.79
CA ALA A 140 1.47 -11.89 1.46
C ALA A 140 0.22 -11.07 1.11
N ALA A 141 0.34 -9.73 1.04
CA ALA A 141 -0.79 -8.87 0.67
C ALA A 141 -1.31 -9.19 -0.74
N SER A 142 -0.44 -9.31 -1.75
CA SER A 142 -0.85 -9.66 -3.12
C SER A 142 -1.52 -11.03 -3.20
N VAL A 143 -0.99 -12.02 -2.46
CA VAL A 143 -1.57 -13.37 -2.41
C VAL A 143 -2.95 -13.33 -1.75
N HIS A 144 -3.11 -12.55 -0.68
CA HIS A 144 -4.40 -12.40 -0.01
C HIS A 144 -5.44 -11.64 -0.85
N LEU A 145 -5.02 -10.70 -1.69
CA LEU A 145 -5.87 -10.12 -2.73
C LEU A 145 -6.33 -11.21 -3.72
N SER A 146 -5.39 -12.03 -4.22
CA SER A 146 -5.72 -13.13 -5.14
C SER A 146 -6.72 -14.12 -4.55
N LEU A 147 -6.50 -14.57 -3.31
CA LEU A 147 -7.41 -15.47 -2.62
C LEU A 147 -8.78 -14.82 -2.36
N SER A 148 -8.80 -13.54 -1.98
CA SER A 148 -10.05 -12.84 -1.65
C SER A 148 -10.87 -12.47 -2.89
N LEU A 149 -10.23 -12.20 -4.02
CA LEU A 149 -10.88 -11.68 -5.22
C LEU A 149 -10.92 -12.70 -6.37
N GLY A 150 -10.32 -13.88 -6.22
CA GLY A 150 -10.30 -14.91 -7.25
C GLY A 150 -9.32 -14.63 -8.41
N LEU A 151 -8.28 -13.84 -8.19
CA LEU A 151 -7.32 -13.43 -9.22
C LEU A 151 -6.37 -14.59 -9.55
N ARG A 152 -6.21 -14.93 -10.83
CA ARG A 152 -5.34 -16.01 -11.31
C ARG A 152 -4.37 -15.58 -12.40
N GLY A 153 -4.29 -14.29 -12.70
CA GLY A 153 -3.27 -13.68 -13.54
C GLY A 153 -1.95 -13.46 -12.79
N PRO A 154 -1.12 -12.48 -13.20
CA PRO A 154 0.12 -12.16 -12.52
C PRO A 154 -0.13 -11.66 -11.08
N VAL A 155 0.40 -12.37 -10.08
CA VAL A 155 0.25 -12.00 -8.65
C VAL A 155 1.60 -12.07 -7.97
N PHE A 156 2.11 -10.93 -7.49
CA PHE A 156 3.40 -10.86 -6.78
C PHE A 156 3.50 -9.60 -5.90
N GLY A 157 4.40 -9.60 -4.92
CA GLY A 157 4.68 -8.44 -4.07
C GLY A 157 5.84 -7.60 -4.61
N VAL A 158 5.83 -6.30 -4.32
CA VAL A 158 6.90 -5.36 -4.67
C VAL A 158 7.40 -4.67 -3.40
N THR A 159 8.72 -4.56 -3.24
CA THR A 159 9.31 -3.88 -2.08
C THR A 159 10.48 -2.99 -2.49
N SER A 160 10.40 -1.74 -2.07
CA SER A 160 11.39 -0.69 -2.27
C SER A 160 11.15 0.46 -1.28
N ALA A 161 10.89 0.10 -0.01
CA ALA A 161 10.57 1.04 1.07
C ALA A 161 9.43 2.02 0.71
N CYS A 162 9.62 3.33 0.91
CA CYS A 162 8.58 4.35 0.68
C CYS A 162 8.06 4.40 -0.76
N ALA A 163 8.82 3.89 -1.74
CA ALA A 163 8.42 3.86 -3.14
C ALA A 163 7.64 2.59 -3.54
N SER A 164 7.45 1.63 -2.62
CA SER A 164 6.89 0.30 -2.93
C SER A 164 5.55 0.36 -3.67
N ALA A 165 4.63 1.25 -3.25
CA ALA A 165 3.32 1.39 -3.90
C ALA A 165 3.45 1.89 -5.35
N ASN A 166 4.31 2.88 -5.60
CA ASN A 166 4.55 3.40 -6.94
C ASN A 166 5.19 2.35 -7.85
N HIS A 167 6.15 1.57 -7.33
CA HIS A 167 6.75 0.47 -8.08
C HIS A 167 5.77 -0.68 -8.34
N ALA A 168 4.83 -0.94 -7.43
CA ALA A 168 3.77 -1.92 -7.66
C ALA A 168 2.85 -1.48 -8.81
N ILE A 169 2.45 -0.21 -8.83
CA ILE A 169 1.65 0.40 -9.90
C ILE A 169 2.41 0.34 -11.23
N ALA A 170 3.68 0.76 -11.25
CA ALA A 170 4.55 0.66 -12.43
C ALA A 170 4.61 -0.78 -12.97
N SER A 171 4.86 -1.75 -12.10
CA SER A 171 4.93 -3.17 -12.48
C SER A 171 3.59 -3.70 -13.03
N ALA A 172 2.46 -3.19 -12.53
CA ALA A 172 1.13 -3.53 -13.03
C ALA A 172 0.84 -2.90 -14.39
N VAL A 173 1.25 -1.64 -14.61
CA VAL A 173 1.21 -0.98 -15.92
C VAL A 173 1.95 -1.84 -16.94
N ASP A 174 3.15 -2.32 -16.60
CA ASP A 174 3.93 -3.20 -17.48
C ASP A 174 3.19 -4.51 -17.80
N GLN A 175 2.53 -5.14 -16.81
CA GLN A 175 1.76 -6.37 -17.07
C GLN A 175 0.63 -6.13 -18.08
N ILE A 176 -0.03 -4.97 -18.02
CA ILE A 176 -1.12 -4.61 -18.93
C ILE A 176 -0.57 -4.22 -20.31
N LYS A 177 0.46 -3.34 -20.36
CA LYS A 177 1.13 -2.91 -21.59
C LYS A 177 1.69 -4.09 -22.39
N LEU A 178 2.30 -5.07 -21.69
CA LEU A 178 2.83 -6.31 -22.30
C LEU A 178 1.75 -7.36 -22.63
N GLY A 179 0.47 -7.06 -22.38
CA GLY A 179 -0.65 -7.95 -22.69
C GLY A 179 -0.77 -9.19 -21.79
N ARG A 180 -0.06 -9.22 -20.67
CA ARG A 180 -0.09 -10.34 -19.71
C ARG A 180 -1.33 -10.33 -18.82
N ALA A 181 -1.90 -9.15 -18.58
CA ALA A 181 -3.16 -8.94 -17.88
C ALA A 181 -4.03 -7.94 -18.64
N ASP A 182 -5.34 -7.98 -18.39
CA ASP A 182 -6.27 -6.91 -18.81
C ASP A 182 -6.69 -6.04 -17.62
N VAL A 183 -6.62 -6.58 -16.39
CA VAL A 183 -6.87 -5.88 -15.13
C VAL A 183 -5.78 -6.22 -14.11
N MET A 184 -5.30 -5.22 -13.39
CA MET A 184 -4.39 -5.38 -12.26
C MET A 184 -4.91 -4.57 -11.06
N VAL A 185 -5.12 -5.23 -9.92
CA VAL A 185 -5.35 -4.52 -8.65
C VAL A 185 -3.98 -4.17 -8.06
N SER A 186 -3.68 -2.88 -7.97
CA SER A 186 -2.35 -2.42 -7.58
C SER A 186 -2.35 -1.26 -6.60
N GLY A 187 -1.34 -1.18 -5.76
CA GLY A 187 -1.23 -0.13 -4.74
C GLY A 187 -0.23 -0.49 -3.65
N GLY A 188 -0.51 -0.10 -2.41
CA GLY A 188 0.35 -0.39 -1.28
C GLY A 188 -0.38 -0.53 0.05
N SER A 189 0.26 -1.19 1.01
CA SER A 189 -0.27 -1.36 2.36
C SER A 189 0.86 -1.52 3.38
N ASP A 190 0.74 -0.80 4.49
CA ASP A 190 1.71 -0.84 5.58
C ASP A 190 1.04 -0.66 6.94
N ALA A 191 1.57 -1.35 7.95
CA ALA A 191 1.13 -1.26 9.34
C ALA A 191 2.37 -1.26 10.28
N PRO A 192 3.06 -0.11 10.44
CA PRO A 192 4.36 -0.05 11.10
C PRO A 192 4.31 0.09 12.62
N PHE A 193 3.15 -0.04 13.27
CA PHE A 193 2.99 0.20 14.71
C PHE A 193 3.30 -1.02 15.61
N ALA A 194 3.96 -2.06 15.07
CA ALA A 194 4.60 -3.06 15.92
C ALA A 194 5.70 -2.40 16.78
N TRP A 195 5.82 -2.78 18.05
CA TRP A 195 6.66 -2.06 19.01
C TRP A 195 8.13 -2.02 18.60
N GLY A 196 8.68 -3.15 18.13
CA GLY A 196 10.08 -3.23 17.67
C GLY A 196 10.35 -2.33 16.47
N VAL A 197 9.35 -2.15 15.58
CA VAL A 197 9.45 -1.21 14.46
C VAL A 197 9.47 0.22 14.99
N LEU A 198 8.54 0.59 15.88
CA LEU A 198 8.50 1.94 16.46
C LEU A 198 9.81 2.32 17.16
N LYS A 199 10.36 1.40 17.97
CA LYS A 199 11.65 1.62 18.66
C LYS A 199 12.84 1.74 17.70
N ALA A 200 12.84 0.98 16.60
CA ALA A 200 13.87 1.13 15.58
C ALA A 200 13.83 2.51 14.92
N TRP A 201 12.63 3.05 14.64
CA TRP A 201 12.47 4.38 14.05
C TRP A 201 12.75 5.52 15.03
N GLU A 202 12.38 5.36 16.29
CA GLU A 202 12.77 6.25 17.38
C GLU A 202 14.31 6.36 17.46
N ALA A 203 15.01 5.22 17.40
CA ALA A 203 16.47 5.18 17.46
C ALA A 203 17.15 5.92 16.30
N MET A 204 16.51 5.99 15.13
CA MET A 204 17.00 6.78 13.98
C MET A 204 16.86 8.30 14.17
N ARG A 205 16.11 8.76 15.19
CA ARG A 205 15.85 10.18 15.47
C ARG A 205 15.22 10.94 14.30
N VAL A 206 14.39 10.25 13.52
CA VAL A 206 13.67 10.82 12.37
C VAL A 206 12.21 11.12 12.67
N LEU A 207 11.69 10.67 13.82
CA LEU A 207 10.30 10.84 14.21
C LEU A 207 10.06 12.21 14.84
N SER A 208 9.01 12.88 14.39
CA SER A 208 8.52 14.11 14.98
C SER A 208 7.77 13.80 16.29
N PRO A 209 7.98 14.58 17.37
CA PRO A 209 7.30 14.35 18.64
C PRO A 209 5.84 14.79 18.64
N ASP A 210 5.42 15.66 17.71
CA ASP A 210 4.15 16.38 17.79
C ASP A 210 3.25 16.23 16.54
N THR A 211 3.77 16.51 15.35
CA THR A 211 3.01 16.41 14.09
C THR A 211 3.92 16.44 12.87
N CYS A 212 3.34 16.24 11.69
CA CYS A 212 4.02 16.38 10.40
C CYS A 212 3.79 17.79 9.84
N ARG A 213 4.89 18.49 9.48
CA ARG A 213 4.87 19.84 8.89
C ARG A 213 5.75 19.89 7.63
N PRO A 214 5.36 19.26 6.51
CA PRO A 214 6.16 19.25 5.29
C PRO A 214 6.54 20.67 4.84
N PHE A 215 7.79 20.86 4.41
CA PHE A 215 8.34 22.14 3.96
C PHE A 215 8.39 23.29 4.98
N SER A 216 7.92 23.09 6.21
CA SER A 216 8.04 24.11 7.25
C SER A 216 9.48 24.27 7.74
N ALA A 217 9.84 25.51 8.11
CA ALA A 217 11.13 25.83 8.72
C ALA A 217 11.31 25.16 10.09
N ASP A 218 10.21 24.93 10.81
CA ASP A 218 10.18 24.32 12.14
C ASP A 218 9.83 22.82 12.13
N ARG A 219 9.92 22.15 10.97
CA ARG A 219 9.68 20.69 10.89
C ARG A 219 10.69 19.92 11.75
N LYS A 220 10.23 18.89 12.46
CA LYS A 220 11.03 18.14 13.44
C LYS A 220 11.27 16.67 13.08
N GLY A 221 10.71 16.20 11.97
CA GLY A 221 10.77 14.80 11.55
C GLY A 221 9.51 14.39 10.81
N LEU A 222 9.40 13.10 10.52
CA LEU A 222 8.21 12.47 9.96
C LEU A 222 7.32 11.89 11.06
N VAL A 223 6.07 11.60 10.73
CA VAL A 223 5.14 10.86 11.58
C VAL A 223 4.78 9.57 10.87
N LEU A 224 4.87 8.44 11.58
CA LEU A 224 4.46 7.16 11.02
C LEU A 224 2.93 7.07 10.94
N GLY A 225 2.44 6.49 9.86
CA GLY A 225 1.03 6.18 9.66
C GLY A 225 0.87 4.75 9.19
N GLU A 226 -0.32 4.22 9.35
CA GLU A 226 -0.71 2.94 8.75
C GLU A 226 -1.88 3.12 7.79
N GLY A 227 -1.98 2.21 6.84
CA GLY A 227 -3.07 2.21 5.88
C GLY A 227 -2.79 1.37 4.65
N ALA A 228 -3.78 1.38 3.77
CA ALA A 228 -3.65 0.82 2.43
C ALA A 228 -4.36 1.72 1.42
N GLY A 229 -3.81 1.76 0.22
CA GLY A 229 -4.43 2.39 -0.95
C GLY A 229 -4.30 1.44 -2.14
N MET A 230 -5.41 1.23 -2.85
CA MET A 230 -5.50 0.33 -4.00
C MET A 230 -6.20 1.02 -5.16
N ALA A 231 -5.75 0.72 -6.36
CA ALA A 231 -6.35 1.11 -7.62
C ALA A 231 -6.60 -0.12 -8.49
N VAL A 232 -7.69 -0.10 -9.24
CA VAL A 232 -7.95 -1.05 -10.32
C VAL A 232 -7.42 -0.43 -11.59
N LEU A 233 -6.31 -0.97 -12.09
CA LEU A 233 -5.74 -0.61 -13.37
C LEU A 233 -6.28 -1.55 -14.45
N GLU A 234 -6.62 -1.01 -15.60
CA GLU A 234 -7.30 -1.74 -16.64
C GLU A 234 -6.81 -1.31 -18.02
N SER A 235 -6.71 -2.24 -18.97
CA SER A 235 -6.47 -1.86 -20.37
C SER A 235 -7.64 -1.01 -20.87
N TYR A 236 -7.34 0.08 -21.58
CA TYR A 236 -8.35 1.00 -22.10
C TYR A 236 -9.41 0.29 -22.96
N GLU A 237 -9.00 -0.69 -23.78
CA GLU A 237 -9.91 -1.46 -24.61
C GLU A 237 -10.84 -2.35 -23.79
N HIS A 238 -10.36 -2.93 -22.69
CA HIS A 238 -11.20 -3.72 -21.79
C HIS A 238 -12.20 -2.82 -21.05
N ALA A 239 -11.73 -1.70 -20.49
CA ALA A 239 -12.56 -0.71 -19.79
C ALA A 239 -13.67 -0.16 -20.69
N THR A 240 -13.32 0.23 -21.92
CA THR A 240 -14.28 0.79 -22.88
C THR A 240 -15.31 -0.25 -23.32
N ARG A 241 -14.89 -1.50 -23.57
CA ARG A 241 -15.78 -2.58 -24.03
C ARG A 241 -16.88 -2.90 -23.02
N ARG A 242 -16.59 -2.80 -21.72
CA ARG A 242 -17.56 -3.03 -20.64
C ARG A 242 -18.28 -1.75 -20.19
N GLY A 243 -18.02 -0.60 -20.80
CA GLY A 243 -18.63 0.68 -20.43
C GLY A 243 -18.20 1.17 -19.04
N ALA A 244 -16.96 0.91 -18.63
CA ALA A 244 -16.45 1.32 -17.33
C ALA A 244 -16.42 2.84 -17.18
N THR A 245 -16.64 3.34 -15.95
CA THR A 245 -16.28 4.71 -15.61
C THR A 245 -14.76 4.80 -15.47
N ILE A 246 -14.13 5.63 -16.29
CA ILE A 246 -12.68 5.87 -16.25
C ILE A 246 -12.43 7.11 -15.38
N LEU A 247 -11.64 6.93 -14.32
CA LEU A 247 -11.29 8.00 -13.38
C LEU A 247 -10.12 8.84 -13.89
N ALA A 248 -9.11 8.16 -14.44
CA ALA A 248 -7.90 8.77 -15.00
C ALA A 248 -7.16 7.78 -15.91
N GLU A 249 -6.20 8.28 -16.67
CA GLU A 249 -5.22 7.49 -17.41
C GLU A 249 -3.86 7.56 -16.71
N ILE A 250 -3.13 6.43 -16.66
CA ILE A 250 -1.72 6.44 -16.26
C ILE A 250 -0.90 6.85 -17.48
N ALA A 251 -0.59 8.15 -17.56
CA ALA A 251 0.10 8.70 -18.72
C ALA A 251 1.55 8.20 -18.84
N GLY A 252 2.30 8.12 -17.74
CA GLY A 252 3.68 7.64 -17.77
C GLY A 252 4.22 7.17 -16.42
N VAL A 253 5.33 6.43 -16.47
CA VAL A 253 6.05 5.88 -15.32
C VAL A 253 7.52 6.26 -15.41
N GLY A 254 8.11 6.71 -14.29
CA GLY A 254 9.52 7.05 -14.20
C GLY A 254 10.17 6.49 -12.96
N LEU A 255 11.31 5.82 -13.13
CA LEU A 255 12.06 5.17 -12.06
C LEU A 255 13.51 5.67 -12.08
N SER A 256 14.10 5.82 -10.89
CA SER A 256 15.51 6.16 -10.73
C SER A 256 16.04 5.60 -9.42
N ALA A 257 17.37 5.64 -9.24
CA ALA A 257 18.01 5.37 -7.97
C ALA A 257 19.08 6.43 -7.72
N ASP A 258 19.20 6.89 -6.48
CA ASP A 258 20.18 7.91 -6.11
C ASP A 258 21.62 7.41 -6.19
N ALA A 259 21.86 6.14 -5.85
CA ALA A 259 23.20 5.55 -5.66
C ALA A 259 24.14 6.45 -4.80
N PHE A 260 23.57 7.13 -3.80
CA PHE A 260 24.24 8.21 -3.06
C PHE A 260 24.40 7.91 -1.57
N HIS A 261 23.29 7.82 -0.82
CA HIS A 261 23.30 7.56 0.62
C HIS A 261 22.11 6.69 1.00
N ILE A 262 22.25 5.92 2.09
CA ILE A 262 21.21 4.98 2.56
C ILE A 262 19.92 5.64 3.05
N ALA A 263 19.91 6.96 3.27
CA ALA A 263 18.84 7.65 4.00
C ALA A 263 18.67 9.12 3.61
N ALA A 264 19.74 9.78 3.14
CA ALA A 264 19.66 11.11 2.57
C ALA A 264 19.39 11.01 1.06
N PRO A 265 18.34 11.65 0.54
CA PRO A 265 18.09 11.66 -0.89
C PRO A 265 19.12 12.53 -1.62
N SER A 266 19.37 12.22 -2.88
CA SER A 266 20.02 13.16 -3.79
C SER A 266 18.98 14.12 -4.41
N VAL A 267 19.41 15.23 -4.99
CA VAL A 267 18.52 16.09 -5.80
C VAL A 267 18.26 15.46 -7.16
N GLU A 268 19.26 14.80 -7.73
CA GLU A 268 19.23 14.33 -9.11
C GLU A 268 18.37 13.06 -9.30
N GLY A 269 18.30 12.16 -8.32
CA GLY A 269 17.47 10.95 -8.44
C GLY A 269 15.99 11.25 -8.60
N PRO A 270 15.34 11.97 -7.66
CA PRO A 270 13.94 12.38 -7.83
C PRO A 270 13.71 13.18 -9.12
N ALA A 271 14.63 14.08 -9.48
CA ALA A 271 14.53 14.85 -10.72
C ALA A 271 14.59 13.96 -11.97
N SER A 272 15.46 12.95 -11.98
CA SER A 272 15.61 11.96 -13.05
C SER A 272 14.36 11.09 -13.18
N ALA A 273 13.78 10.63 -12.07
CA ALA A 273 12.52 9.87 -12.09
C ALA A 273 11.36 10.71 -12.67
N MET A 274 11.25 11.99 -12.27
CA MET A 274 10.23 12.89 -12.83
C MET A 274 10.42 13.12 -14.34
N ARG A 275 11.65 13.36 -14.80
CA ARG A 275 11.96 13.50 -16.24
C ARG A 275 11.65 12.23 -17.02
N ALA A 276 11.97 11.06 -16.49
CA ALA A 276 11.66 9.78 -17.13
C ALA A 276 10.14 9.56 -17.23
N CYS A 277 9.38 9.93 -16.19
CA CYS A 277 7.92 9.83 -16.20
C CYS A 277 7.28 10.73 -17.27
N LEU A 278 7.73 11.99 -17.37
CA LEU A 278 7.28 12.92 -18.40
C LEU A 278 7.63 12.43 -19.81
N ALA A 279 8.85 11.88 -19.99
CA ALA A 279 9.27 11.32 -21.27
C ALA A 279 8.43 10.09 -21.67
N ASP A 280 8.12 9.18 -20.73
CA ASP A 280 7.22 8.04 -20.96
C ASP A 280 5.79 8.50 -21.28
N ALA A 281 5.34 9.59 -20.65
CA ALA A 281 4.03 10.20 -20.92
C ALA A 281 3.98 11.01 -22.23
N GLY A 282 5.12 11.36 -22.81
CA GLY A 282 5.19 12.29 -23.94
C GLY A 282 4.72 13.72 -23.59
N LEU A 283 4.91 14.14 -22.34
CA LEU A 283 4.50 15.45 -21.81
C LEU A 283 5.71 16.32 -21.45
N ASN A 284 5.50 17.63 -21.40
CA ASN A 284 6.47 18.61 -20.90
C ASN A 284 6.18 18.98 -19.44
N ALA A 285 7.13 19.68 -18.80
CA ALA A 285 6.97 20.07 -17.39
C ALA A 285 5.84 21.10 -17.20
N GLU A 286 5.63 21.96 -18.19
CA GLU A 286 4.55 22.95 -18.24
C GLU A 286 3.15 22.35 -18.41
N ASP A 287 3.04 21.06 -18.73
CA ASP A 287 1.76 20.36 -18.84
C ASP A 287 1.25 19.83 -17.47
N VAL A 288 2.02 20.01 -16.39
CA VAL A 288 1.67 19.58 -15.02
C VAL A 288 1.04 20.74 -14.23
N ASP A 289 -0.18 20.54 -13.73
CA ASP A 289 -0.95 21.49 -12.91
C ASP A 289 -0.51 21.54 -11.43
#